data_AF-A0AAE0AKZ9-F1
#
_entry.id   AF-A0AAE0AKZ9-F1
#
_cell.length_a   1.000
_cell.length_b   1.000
_cell.length_c   1.000
_cell.angle_alpha   90.00
_cell.angle_beta   90.00
_cell.angle_gamma   90.00
#
_symmetry.space_group_name_H-M   'P 1'
#
loop_
_entity.id
_entity.type
_entity.pdbx_description
1 polymer ?
#
loop_
_entity_poly.entity_id
_entity_poly.type
_entity_poly.pdbx_seq_one_letter_code
_entity_poly.pdbx_strand_id
1 'polypeptide(L)'
;MVDKDSVLKSVWQGICPPKIELVVWQLLRGKGRQRGSPSPTGVGGVLRDSNGKVICLFSAFLGTYDSNTAEIMAIRKACELCVSRSDLADRRVKIVSDSKVAVSWVYNEDFGIVKHVRIIYEIQSVLSLLKNMEVIHNSRATNSFADMLAKKKDQATEGTL
;
A
#
# COMPACT_ATOMS: atom_id res chain seq x y z
N MET A 1 1.99 -18.25 -20.20
CA MET A 1 2.11 -17.09 -19.29
C MET A 1 0.97 -16.15 -19.64
N VAL A 2 -0.05 -16.02 -18.78
CA VAL A 2 -1.12 -15.06 -19.02
C VAL A 2 -0.57 -13.67 -18.74
N ASP A 3 -0.59 -12.81 -19.75
CA ASP A 3 -0.20 -11.41 -19.61
C ASP A 3 -1.14 -10.75 -18.58
N LYS A 4 -0.57 -10.34 -17.44
CA LYS A 4 -1.32 -9.70 -16.35
C LYS A 4 -2.00 -8.42 -16.83
N ASP A 5 -1.43 -7.76 -17.84
CA ASP A 5 -2.00 -6.55 -18.42
C ASP A 5 -3.25 -6.85 -19.25
N SER A 6 -3.30 -8.02 -19.91
CA SER A 6 -4.48 -8.49 -20.65
C SER A 6 -5.68 -8.75 -19.74
N VAL A 7 -5.46 -9.38 -18.58
CA VAL A 7 -6.50 -9.64 -17.57
C VAL A 7 -7.04 -8.33 -17.00
N LEU A 8 -6.16 -7.38 -16.68
CA LEU A 8 -6.55 -6.07 -16.16
C LEU A 8 -7.32 -5.24 -17.21
N LYS A 9 -6.88 -5.25 -18.47
CA LYS A 9 -7.61 -4.59 -19.57
C LYS A 9 -9.02 -5.16 -19.75
N SER A 10 -9.19 -6.48 -19.60
CA SER A 10 -10.51 -7.13 -19.65
C SER A 10 -11.43 -6.72 -18.49
N VAL A 11 -10.89 -6.58 -17.26
CA VAL A 11 -11.64 -6.05 -16.09
C VAL A 11 -12.18 -4.64 -16.34
N TRP A 12 -11.49 -3.86 -17.18
CA TRP A 12 -11.80 -2.48 -17.53
C TRP A 12 -12.48 -2.27 -18.89
N GLN A 13 -12.96 -3.33 -19.54
CA GLN A 13 -13.74 -3.22 -20.79
C GLN A 13 -15.11 -2.52 -20.62
N GLY A 14 -15.50 -2.18 -19.38
CA GLY A 14 -16.53 -1.19 -19.07
C GLY A 14 -15.91 -0.04 -18.25
N ILE A 15 -16.44 1.18 -18.44
CA ILE A 15 -15.95 2.45 -17.87
C ILE A 15 -15.28 2.23 -16.50
N CYS A 16 -13.95 2.37 -16.46
CA CYS A 16 -13.21 2.35 -15.20
C CYS A 16 -13.84 3.43 -14.28
N PRO A 17 -14.18 3.11 -13.03
CA PRO A 17 -14.86 4.00 -12.14
C PRO A 17 -13.97 5.20 -11.79
N PRO A 18 -14.59 6.35 -11.48
CA PRO A 18 -13.85 7.60 -11.27
C PRO A 18 -12.98 7.59 -10.01
N LYS A 19 -13.26 6.68 -9.06
CA LYS A 19 -12.57 6.59 -7.76
C LYS A 19 -12.05 5.17 -7.53
N ILE A 20 -10.78 5.07 -7.16
CA ILE A 20 -10.07 3.82 -6.87
C ILE A 20 -9.36 3.96 -5.53
N GLU A 21 -9.40 2.91 -4.71
CA GLU A 21 -8.74 2.87 -3.40
C GLU A 21 -7.63 1.82 -3.41
N LEU A 22 -6.45 2.22 -2.94
CA LEU A 22 -5.28 1.36 -2.78
C LEU A 22 -4.95 1.26 -1.30
N VAL A 23 -5.43 0.19 -0.68
CA VAL A 23 -5.21 -0.05 0.74
C VAL A 23 -3.88 -0.74 0.93
N VAL A 24 -3.04 -0.26 1.86
CA VAL A 24 -1.72 -0.85 2.14
C VAL A 24 -1.60 -1.37 3.58
N TRP A 25 -0.79 -2.40 3.80
CA TRP A 25 -0.54 -2.98 5.12
C TRP A 25 0.81 -3.69 5.23
N GLN A 26 1.24 -3.93 6.47
CA GLN A 26 2.38 -4.79 6.83
C GLN A 26 1.98 -6.27 6.85
N LEU A 27 2.79 -7.14 6.25
CA LEU A 27 2.52 -8.57 6.12
C LEU A 27 3.17 -9.44 7.21
N LEU A 28 4.21 -8.97 7.91
CA LEU A 28 5.00 -9.83 8.80
C LEU A 28 5.21 -9.16 10.17
N ARG A 29 4.83 -9.87 11.24
CA ARG A 29 5.19 -9.55 12.62
C ARG A 29 5.57 -10.84 13.33
N GLY A 30 6.83 -10.98 13.74
CA GLY A 30 7.21 -12.06 14.66
C GLY A 30 6.45 -11.93 15.98
N LYS A 31 5.76 -12.98 16.41
CA LYS A 31 5.05 -12.99 17.71
C LYS A 31 6.05 -12.74 18.85
N GLY A 32 5.64 -11.94 19.84
CA GLY A 32 6.40 -11.72 21.10
C GLY A 32 7.49 -10.64 21.07
N ARG A 33 7.54 -9.76 20.06
CA ARG A 33 8.59 -8.73 19.97
C ARG A 33 8.17 -7.34 20.47
N GLN A 34 9.15 -6.61 21.00
CA GLN A 34 9.01 -5.25 21.49
C GLN A 34 8.54 -4.31 20.38
N ARG A 35 7.53 -3.48 20.69
CA ARG A 35 6.96 -2.50 19.75
C ARG A 35 8.06 -1.55 19.27
N GLY A 36 8.22 -1.42 17.95
CA GLY A 36 9.22 -0.53 17.34
C GLY A 36 10.55 -1.19 16.97
N SER A 37 10.78 -2.45 17.33
CA SER A 37 11.98 -3.18 16.89
C SER A 37 11.91 -3.53 15.39
N PRO A 38 13.03 -3.43 14.65
CA PRO A 38 13.07 -3.87 13.26
C PRO A 38 12.77 -5.37 13.13
N SER A 39 11.99 -5.74 12.11
CA SER A 39 11.63 -7.13 11.85
C SER A 39 11.51 -7.42 10.36
N PRO A 40 11.67 -8.68 9.91
CA PRO A 40 11.36 -9.06 8.54
C PRO A 40 9.98 -8.52 8.17
N THR A 41 9.94 -7.70 7.13
CA THR A 41 8.82 -6.85 6.77
C THR A 41 8.46 -7.14 5.34
N GLY A 42 7.23 -7.59 5.13
CA GLY A 42 6.56 -7.51 3.84
C GLY A 42 5.57 -6.36 3.86
N VAL A 43 5.32 -5.77 2.69
CA VAL A 43 4.20 -4.84 2.47
C VAL A 43 3.27 -5.44 1.43
N GLY A 44 1.99 -5.17 1.57
CA GLY A 44 1.01 -5.57 0.58
C GLY A 44 -0.08 -4.52 0.43
N GLY A 45 -0.89 -4.71 -0.58
CA GLY A 45 -2.05 -3.87 -0.77
C GLY A 45 -3.09 -4.44 -1.72
N VAL A 46 -4.29 -3.87 -1.64
CA VAL A 46 -5.40 -4.15 -2.55
C VAL A 46 -5.82 -2.89 -3.26
N LEU A 47 -5.82 -2.96 -4.59
CA LEU A 47 -6.44 -1.97 -5.46
C LEU A 47 -7.89 -2.38 -5.69
N ARG A 48 -8.83 -1.52 -5.34
CA ARG A 48 -10.27 -1.76 -5.53
C ARG A 48 -10.98 -0.55 -6.10
N ASP A 49 -12.05 -0.79 -6.82
CA ASP A 49 -12.91 0.28 -7.30
C ASP A 49 -13.84 0.85 -6.22
N SER A 50 -14.64 1.85 -6.59
CA SER A 50 -15.67 2.46 -5.74
C SER A 50 -16.76 1.49 -5.26
N ASN A 51 -16.94 0.35 -5.94
CA ASN A 51 -17.90 -0.69 -5.56
C ASN A 51 -17.26 -1.77 -4.69
N GLY A 52 -15.98 -1.63 -4.34
CA GLY A 52 -15.23 -2.61 -3.56
C GLY A 52 -14.73 -3.82 -4.37
N LYS A 53 -14.89 -3.83 -5.71
CA LYS A 53 -14.36 -4.89 -6.56
C LYS A 53 -12.84 -4.82 -6.56
N VAL A 54 -12.21 -5.94 -6.22
CA VAL A 54 -10.74 -6.08 -6.26
C VAL A 54 -10.28 -6.09 -7.71
N ILE A 55 -9.43 -5.13 -8.05
CA ILE A 55 -8.79 -5.00 -9.36
C ILE A 55 -7.43 -5.68 -9.35
N CYS A 56 -6.65 -5.49 -8.29
CA CYS A 56 -5.30 -6.00 -8.17
C CYS A 56 -4.91 -6.20 -6.71
N LEU A 57 -4.09 -7.22 -6.47
CA LEU A 57 -3.38 -7.43 -5.21
C LEU A 57 -1.88 -7.32 -5.48
N PHE A 58 -1.16 -6.69 -4.57
CA PHE A 58 0.29 -6.69 -4.61
C PHE A 58 0.88 -7.05 -3.25
N SER A 59 2.07 -7.63 -3.26
CA SER A 59 2.86 -7.87 -2.06
C SER A 59 4.35 -7.87 -2.43
N ALA A 60 5.18 -7.29 -1.57
CA ALA A 60 6.62 -7.27 -1.72
C ALA A 60 7.28 -7.52 -0.36
N PHE A 61 8.33 -8.35 -0.34
CA PHE A 61 9.23 -8.44 0.80
C PHE A 61 10.23 -7.30 0.73
N LEU A 62 10.39 -6.56 1.83
CA LEU A 62 11.24 -5.37 1.88
C LEU A 62 12.53 -5.56 2.68
N GLY A 63 12.71 -6.69 3.35
CA GLY A 63 13.85 -6.90 4.26
C GLY A 63 13.46 -6.61 5.71
N THR A 64 14.33 -5.96 6.49
CA THR A 64 14.10 -5.75 7.93
C THR A 64 13.87 -4.27 8.24
N TYR A 65 12.67 -3.94 8.73
CA TYR A 65 12.26 -2.57 9.03
C TYR A 65 11.46 -2.47 10.33
N ASP A 66 11.50 -1.30 10.95
CA ASP A 66 10.57 -0.95 12.03
C ASP A 66 9.17 -0.64 11.46
N SER A 67 8.17 -0.62 12.33
CA SER A 67 6.77 -0.45 11.93
C SER A 67 6.51 0.85 11.15
N ASN A 68 7.15 1.97 11.50
CA ASN A 68 6.87 3.23 10.82
C ASN A 68 7.57 3.25 9.45
N THR A 69 8.79 2.73 9.38
CA THR A 69 9.51 2.55 8.11
C THR A 69 8.73 1.63 7.16
N ALA A 70 8.14 0.56 7.67
CA ALA A 70 7.34 -0.36 6.86
C ALA A 70 6.13 0.34 6.21
N GLU A 71 5.44 1.21 6.94
CA GLU A 71 4.28 1.96 6.44
C GLU A 71 4.63 2.95 5.35
N ILE A 72 5.69 3.75 5.54
CA ILE A 72 6.11 4.71 4.52
C ILE A 72 6.59 4.00 3.25
N MET A 73 7.24 2.84 3.39
CA MET A 73 7.61 2.00 2.26
C MET A 73 6.40 1.38 1.55
N ALA A 74 5.35 1.04 2.28
CA ALA A 74 4.09 0.56 1.68
C ALA A 74 3.42 1.65 0.83
N ILE A 75 3.39 2.89 1.31
CA ILE A 75 2.91 4.06 0.56
C ILE A 75 3.76 4.29 -0.69
N ARG A 76 5.10 4.26 -0.57
CA ARG A 76 6.01 4.37 -1.73
C ARG A 76 5.69 3.31 -2.78
N LYS A 77 5.47 2.06 -2.37
CA LYS A 77 5.17 0.96 -3.29
C LYS A 77 3.82 1.11 -3.97
N ALA A 78 2.84 1.67 -3.26
CA ALA A 78 1.57 2.06 -3.85
C ALA A 78 1.73 3.16 -4.91
N CYS A 79 2.53 4.19 -4.65
CA CYS A 79 2.87 5.22 -5.63
C CYS A 79 3.54 4.64 -6.89
N GLU A 80 4.55 3.78 -6.72
CA GLU A 80 5.23 3.11 -7.85
C GLU A 80 4.24 2.29 -8.70
N LEU A 81 3.34 1.55 -8.06
CA LEU A 81 2.31 0.77 -8.76
C LEU A 81 1.40 1.69 -9.58
N CYS A 82 1.00 2.84 -9.04
CA CYS A 82 0.15 3.77 -9.75
C CYS A 82 0.88 4.42 -10.94
N VAL A 83 2.15 4.81 -10.79
CA VAL A 83 2.96 5.38 -11.88
C VAL A 83 3.19 4.35 -12.99
N SER A 84 3.39 3.07 -12.64
CA SER A 84 3.57 1.99 -13.62
C SER A 84 2.33 1.66 -14.44
N ARG A 85 1.17 2.23 -14.07
CA ARG A 85 -0.14 1.89 -14.62
C ARG A 85 -0.76 3.07 -15.36
N SER A 86 -0.61 3.07 -16.68
CA SER A 86 -1.19 4.09 -17.56
C SER A 86 -2.72 4.17 -17.45
N ASP A 87 -3.40 3.08 -17.08
CA ASP A 87 -4.84 3.06 -16.86
C ASP A 87 -5.30 3.84 -15.61
N LEU A 88 -4.37 4.21 -14.73
CA LEU A 88 -4.62 4.99 -13.52
C LEU A 88 -4.22 6.46 -13.63
N ALA A 89 -3.52 6.88 -14.69
CA ALA A 89 -2.92 8.21 -14.81
C ALA A 89 -3.92 9.36 -14.63
N ASP A 90 -5.13 9.24 -15.21
CA ASP A 90 -6.18 10.27 -15.14
C ASP A 90 -7.24 9.99 -14.05
N ARG A 91 -7.00 9.03 -13.16
CA ARG A 91 -8.00 8.56 -12.19
C ARG A 91 -7.80 9.18 -10.82
N ARG A 92 -8.90 9.35 -10.07
CA ARG A 92 -8.81 9.71 -8.65
C ARG A 92 -8.44 8.49 -7.84
N VAL A 93 -7.19 8.47 -7.36
CA VAL A 93 -6.62 7.36 -6.60
C VAL A 93 -6.42 7.79 -5.15
N LYS A 94 -6.98 7.01 -4.22
CA LYS A 94 -6.76 7.19 -2.78
C LYS A 94 -5.88 6.07 -2.26
N ILE A 95 -4.66 6.39 -1.83
CA ILE A 95 -3.79 5.46 -1.10
C ILE A 95 -4.20 5.51 0.36
N VAL A 96 -4.68 4.39 0.89
CA VAL A 96 -5.22 4.30 2.25
C VAL A 96 -4.22 3.56 3.14
N SER A 97 -3.66 4.25 4.13
CA SER A 97 -2.80 3.67 5.18
C SER A 97 -3.49 3.74 6.53
N ASP A 98 -3.20 2.77 7.41
CA ASP A 98 -3.68 2.77 8.79
C ASP A 98 -2.76 3.53 9.76
N SER A 99 -1.63 4.04 9.25
CA SER A 99 -0.63 4.75 10.03
C SER A 99 -0.75 6.25 9.89
N LYS A 100 -1.37 6.89 10.88
CA LYS A 100 -1.46 8.36 10.96
C LYS A 100 -0.08 9.03 10.91
N VAL A 101 0.94 8.37 11.46
CA VAL A 101 2.33 8.86 11.45
C VAL A 101 2.88 8.88 10.03
N ALA A 102 2.74 7.78 9.28
CA ALA A 102 3.23 7.71 7.90
C ALA A 102 2.51 8.70 6.99
N VAL A 103 1.18 8.83 7.14
CA VAL A 103 0.39 9.84 6.41
C VAL A 103 0.85 11.26 6.76
N SER A 104 1.11 11.55 8.05
CA SER A 104 1.65 12.84 8.48
C SER A 104 2.99 13.16 7.83
N TRP A 105 3.91 12.19 7.76
CA TRP A 105 5.22 12.38 7.13
C TRP A 105 5.14 12.69 5.63
N VAL A 106 4.13 12.19 4.93
CA VAL A 106 3.94 12.49 3.50
C VAL A 106 3.63 13.97 3.27
N TYR A 107 2.90 14.61 4.18
CA TYR A 107 2.39 15.97 4.00
C TYR A 107 3.15 17.05 4.78
N ASN A 108 3.91 16.67 5.79
CA ASN A 108 4.62 17.59 6.67
C ASN A 108 6.14 17.55 6.43
N GLU A 109 6.80 18.66 6.76
CA GLU A 109 8.27 18.77 6.70
C GLU A 109 8.95 18.12 7.92
N ASP A 110 8.18 17.71 8.93
CA ASP A 110 8.68 16.89 10.03
C ASP A 110 8.75 15.42 9.61
N PHE A 111 9.82 15.09 8.90
CA PHE A 111 10.11 13.77 8.33
C PHE A 111 10.39 12.68 9.40
N GLY A 112 10.27 13.02 10.68
CA GLY A 112 10.69 12.17 11.79
C GLY A 112 12.20 11.94 11.76
N ILE A 113 12.65 10.83 11.17
CA ILE A 113 14.06 10.42 11.11
C ILE A 113 14.63 10.73 9.72
N VAL A 114 15.82 11.35 9.67
CA VAL A 114 16.55 11.74 8.43
C VAL A 114 16.59 10.63 7.36
N LYS A 115 16.64 9.36 7.78
CA LYS A 115 16.65 8.19 6.88
C LYS A 115 15.43 8.10 5.94
N HIS A 116 14.32 8.79 6.24
CA HIS A 116 13.08 8.74 5.45
C HIS A 116 12.92 9.89 4.45
N VAL A 117 13.72 10.95 4.56
CA VAL A 117 13.58 12.19 3.78
C VAL A 117 13.52 11.90 2.27
N ARG A 118 14.44 11.08 1.76
CA ARG A 118 14.47 10.71 0.34
C ARG A 118 13.18 10.02 -0.10
N ILE A 119 12.70 9.04 0.67
CA ILE A 119 11.49 8.27 0.35
C ILE A 119 10.27 9.20 0.36
N ILE A 120 10.21 10.14 1.31
CA ILE A 120 9.12 11.11 1.42
C ILE A 120 9.11 12.05 0.21
N TYR A 121 10.27 12.58 -0.20
CA TYR A 121 10.35 13.40 -1.42
C TYR A 121 9.96 12.62 -2.68
N GLU A 122 10.34 11.35 -2.79
CA GLU A 122 9.90 10.49 -3.90
C GLU A 122 8.37 10.35 -3.93
N ILE A 123 7.73 10.14 -2.77
CA ILE A 123 6.26 10.10 -2.67
C ILE A 123 5.64 11.44 -3.04
N GLN A 124 6.13 12.54 -2.47
CA GLN A 124 5.62 13.89 -2.73
C GLN A 124 5.76 14.29 -4.21
N SER A 125 6.85 13.87 -4.87
CA SER A 125 7.05 14.08 -6.30
C SER A 125 5.98 13.35 -7.13
N VAL A 126 5.66 12.10 -6.77
CA VAL A 126 4.59 11.34 -7.44
C VAL A 126 3.21 11.99 -7.21
N LEU A 127 2.90 12.42 -5.99
CA LEU A 127 1.65 13.10 -5.68
C LEU A 127 1.52 14.44 -6.44
N SER A 128 2.63 15.14 -6.64
CA SER A 128 2.66 16.38 -7.41
C SER A 128 2.47 16.14 -8.91
N LEU A 129 3.02 15.03 -9.43
CA LEU A 129 2.87 14.61 -10.82
C LEU A 129 1.43 14.14 -11.12
N LEU A 130 0.86 13.34 -10.22
CA LEU A 130 -0.46 12.74 -10.34
C LEU A 130 -1.46 13.52 -9.48
N LYS A 131 -1.91 14.69 -9.96
CA LYS A 131 -2.78 15.63 -9.22
C LYS A 131 -4.09 15.02 -8.68
N ASN A 132 -4.52 13.88 -9.22
CA ASN A 132 -5.70 13.16 -8.79
C ASN A 132 -5.42 12.10 -7.71
N MET A 133 -4.20 12.08 -7.15
CA MET A 133 -3.78 11.13 -6.13
C MET A 133 -3.68 11.78 -4.75
N GLU A 134 -4.17 11.07 -3.73
CA GLU A 134 -4.01 11.47 -2.33
C GLU A 134 -3.68 10.27 -1.44
N VAL A 135 -2.97 10.53 -0.34
CA VAL A 135 -2.73 9.57 0.73
C VAL A 135 -3.65 9.93 1.90
N ILE A 136 -4.47 8.98 2.34
CA ILE A 136 -5.40 9.20 3.45
C ILE A 136 -5.19 8.19 4.57
N HIS A 137 -5.44 8.66 5.80
CA HIS A 137 -5.47 7.81 6.96
C HIS A 137 -6.85 7.17 7.13
N ASN A 138 -6.89 5.87 7.37
CA ASN A 138 -8.12 5.19 7.79
C ASN A 138 -7.81 4.16 8.89
N SER A 139 -8.56 4.20 10.00
CA SER A 139 -8.29 3.33 11.14
C SER A 139 -8.55 1.86 10.81
N ARG A 140 -7.72 0.96 11.36
CA ARG A 140 -7.73 -0.48 11.08
C ARG A 140 -9.12 -1.14 11.29
N ALA A 141 -9.95 -0.60 12.19
CA ALA A 141 -11.30 -1.06 12.48
C ALA A 141 -12.26 -1.03 11.27
N THR A 142 -12.06 -0.11 10.33
CA THR A 142 -12.88 -0.01 9.11
C THR A 142 -12.26 -0.76 7.93
N ASN A 143 -11.07 -1.32 8.12
CA ASN A 143 -10.25 -1.95 7.09
C ASN A 143 -10.19 -3.48 7.24
N SER A 144 -11.32 -4.07 7.66
CA SER A 144 -11.47 -5.50 7.97
C SER A 144 -11.00 -6.43 6.86
N PHE A 145 -11.07 -5.99 5.60
CA PHE A 145 -10.59 -6.73 4.44
C PHE A 145 -9.05 -6.85 4.38
N ALA A 146 -8.32 -5.78 4.71
CA ALA A 146 -6.86 -5.81 4.79
C ALA A 146 -6.38 -6.70 5.95
N ASP A 147 -7.05 -6.59 7.10
CA ASP A 147 -6.77 -7.44 8.27
C ASP A 147 -7.05 -8.93 8.00
N MET A 148 -8.12 -9.24 7.27
CA MET A 148 -8.43 -10.62 6.86
C MET A 148 -7.35 -11.20 5.95
N LEU A 149 -6.82 -10.41 5.01
CA LEU A 149 -5.77 -10.84 4.09
C LEU A 149 -4.41 -11.00 4.78
N ALA A 150 -4.07 -10.13 5.73
CA ALA A 150 -2.86 -10.29 6.54
C ALA A 150 -2.92 -11.55 7.42
N LYS A 151 -4.05 -11.81 8.08
CA LYS A 151 -4.24 -12.96 8.97
C LYS A 151 -4.22 -14.32 8.26
N LYS A 152 -4.71 -14.39 7.02
CA LYS A 152 -4.75 -15.65 6.26
C LYS A 152 -3.36 -16.24 5.94
N LYS A 153 -2.29 -15.44 5.98
CA LYS A 153 -0.93 -15.93 5.71
C LYS A 153 -0.17 -16.41 6.94
N ASP A 154 -0.44 -15.87 8.13
CA ASP A 154 0.15 -16.38 9.37
C ASP A 154 -0.14 -17.88 9.57
N GLN A 155 -1.35 -18.33 9.20
CA GLN A 155 -1.75 -19.74 9.27
C GLN A 155 -1.15 -20.63 8.17
N ALA A 156 -0.70 -20.05 7.05
CA ALA A 156 -0.08 -20.81 5.96
C ALA A 156 1.39 -21.15 6.25
N THR A 157 2.04 -20.43 7.18
CA THR A 157 3.44 -20.66 7.58
C THR A 157 3.62 -21.65 8.74
N GLU A 158 2.54 -22.08 9.41
CA GLU A 158 2.59 -23.15 10.44
C GLU A 158 2.24 -24.54 9.85
N GLY A 159 2.05 -24.66 8.53
CA GLY A 159 1.53 -25.85 7.86
C GLY A 159 2.43 -26.49 6.80
N THR A 160 3.75 -26.26 6.79
CA THR A 160 4.64 -27.03 5.92
C THR A 160 5.97 -27.32 6.62
N LEU A 161 6.00 -28.52 7.21
CA LEU A 161 7.12 -29.32 7.74
C LEU A 161 7.85 -28.78 8.98
#